data_AF-A0A927TUG5-F1
#
_entry.id   AF-A0A927TUG5-F1
#
_cell.length_a   1.000
_cell.length_b   1.000
_cell.length_c   1.000
_cell.angle_alpha   90.00
_cell.angle_beta   90.00
_cell.angle_gamma   90.00
#
_symmetry.space_group_name_H-M   'P 1'
#
loop_
_entity.id
_entity.type
_entity.pdbx_description
1 polymer ?
#
loop_
_entity_poly.entity_id
_entity_poly.type
_entity_poly.pdbx_seq_one_letter_code
_entity_poly.pdbx_strand_id
1 'polypeptide(L)'
;MNNMQEIHKEFFETLSSIQDNAVYQTMSEYNKKDSLEDLLYNATYETIVAICELIDGYTNDQIQFDLIDVKSNKSIKEGIQMHDACADYLKWKK
;
A
#
# COMPACT_ATOMS: atom_id res chain seq x y z
N MET A 1 -17.97 -16.72 -16.23
CA MET A 1 -17.92 -15.26 -15.97
C MET A 1 -16.45 -14.87 -15.85
N ASN A 2 -16.06 -13.70 -16.35
CA ASN A 2 -14.67 -13.31 -16.58
C ASN A 2 -13.90 -13.08 -15.26
N ASN A 3 -12.94 -13.95 -14.91
CA ASN A 3 -12.00 -13.75 -13.79
C ASN A 3 -11.34 -12.36 -13.79
N MET A 4 -11.16 -11.75 -14.97
CA MET A 4 -10.60 -10.41 -15.10
C MET A 4 -11.46 -9.32 -14.43
N GLN A 5 -12.78 -9.46 -14.42
CA GLN A 5 -13.66 -8.47 -13.74
C GLN A 5 -13.61 -8.63 -12.21
N GLU A 6 -13.47 -9.86 -11.72
CA GLU A 6 -13.40 -10.16 -10.29
C GLU A 6 -12.08 -9.69 -9.68
N ILE A 7 -10.93 -9.99 -10.32
CA ILE A 7 -9.62 -9.51 -9.84
C ILE A 7 -9.54 -7.99 -9.80
N HIS A 8 -10.09 -7.30 -10.82
CA HIS A 8 -10.12 -5.83 -10.82
C HIS A 8 -10.97 -5.29 -9.68
N LYS A 9 -12.13 -5.90 -9.44
CA LYS A 9 -13.02 -5.50 -8.35
C LYS A 9 -12.32 -5.69 -7.00
N GLU A 10 -11.74 -6.88 -6.78
CA GLU A 10 -11.02 -7.21 -5.54
C GLU A 10 -9.86 -6.24 -5.28
N PHE A 11 -9.12 -5.88 -6.33
CA PHE A 11 -8.06 -4.88 -6.25
C PHE A 11 -8.59 -3.51 -5.78
N PHE A 12 -9.64 -2.97 -6.43
CA PHE A 12 -10.16 -1.64 -6.07
C PHE A 12 -10.87 -1.63 -4.71
N GLU A 13 -11.55 -2.71 -4.33
CA GLU A 13 -12.15 -2.84 -2.99
C GLU A 13 -11.08 -2.94 -1.90
N THR A 14 -9.97 -3.63 -2.17
CA THR A 14 -8.83 -3.67 -1.26
C THR A 14 -8.17 -2.30 -1.14
N LEU A 15 -7.98 -1.56 -2.25
CA LEU A 15 -7.47 -0.19 -2.22
C LEU A 15 -8.35 0.76 -1.39
N SER A 16 -9.67 0.66 -1.54
CA SER A 16 -10.61 1.44 -0.74
C SER A 16 -10.45 1.14 0.76
N SER A 17 -10.31 -0.14 1.10
CA SER A 17 -10.13 -0.59 2.48
C SER A 17 -8.79 -0.11 3.07
N ILE A 18 -7.72 -0.12 2.27
CA ILE A 18 -6.40 0.43 2.65
C ILE A 18 -6.52 1.92 3.01
N GLN A 19 -7.20 2.71 2.18
CA GLN A 19 -7.40 4.14 2.45
C GLN A 19 -8.15 4.38 3.76
N ASP A 20 -9.26 3.68 3.96
CA ASP A 20 -10.07 3.80 5.18
C ASP A 20 -9.24 3.45 6.42
N ASN A 21 -8.51 2.35 6.38
CA ASN A 21 -7.65 1.91 7.48
C ASN A 21 -6.56 2.93 7.81
N ALA A 22 -5.86 3.45 6.80
CA ALA A 22 -4.81 4.45 7.00
C ALA A 22 -5.35 5.74 7.64
N VAL A 23 -6.55 6.19 7.21
CA VAL A 23 -7.21 7.37 7.80
C VAL A 23 -7.60 7.11 9.25
N TYR A 24 -8.26 5.97 9.54
CA TYR A 24 -8.71 5.66 10.89
C TYR A 24 -7.55 5.43 11.86
N GLN A 25 -6.49 4.75 11.43
CA GLN A 25 -5.27 4.56 12.22
C GLN A 25 -4.62 5.91 12.54
N THR A 26 -4.41 6.75 11.52
CA THR A 26 -3.82 8.08 11.73
C THR A 26 -4.66 8.96 12.65
N MET A 27 -5.99 8.93 12.51
CA MET A 27 -6.89 9.64 13.41
C MET A 27 -6.86 9.10 14.85
N SER A 28 -6.68 7.79 15.02
CA SER A 28 -6.59 7.14 16.34
C SER A 28 -5.27 7.48 17.05
N GLU A 29 -4.19 7.60 16.29
CA GLU A 29 -2.85 7.93 16.81
C GLU A 29 -2.64 9.44 16.97
N TYR A 30 -3.48 10.26 16.33
CA TYR A 30 -3.40 11.71 16.37
C TYR A 30 -3.43 12.26 17.80
N ASN A 31 -2.40 13.05 18.13
CA ASN A 31 -2.36 13.89 19.30
C ASN A 31 -2.51 15.37 18.91
N LYS A 32 -3.18 16.18 19.74
CA LYS A 32 -3.30 17.64 19.52
C LYS A 32 -1.96 18.37 19.40
N LYS A 33 -0.85 17.75 19.82
CA LYS A 33 0.51 18.29 19.70
C LYS A 33 1.19 17.96 18.38
N ASP A 34 0.63 17.05 17.58
CA ASP A 34 1.20 16.65 16.30
C ASP A 34 0.98 17.74 15.26
N SER A 35 1.97 17.91 14.39
CA SER A 35 1.82 18.81 13.26
C SER A 35 0.92 18.17 12.20
N LEU A 36 0.20 19.00 11.45
CA LEU A 36 -0.58 18.52 10.31
C LEU A 36 0.33 17.83 9.27
N GLU A 37 1.55 18.30 9.10
CA GLU A 37 2.54 17.70 8.19
C GLU A 37 2.88 16.26 8.61
N ASP A 38 3.13 16.02 9.90
CA ASP A 38 3.40 14.67 10.41
C ASP A 38 2.21 13.73 10.17
N LEU A 39 0.99 14.23 10.41
CA LEU A 39 -0.24 13.47 10.22
C LEU A 39 -0.41 13.05 8.75
N LEU A 40 -0.15 13.96 7.82
CA LEU A 40 -0.19 13.67 6.39
C LEU A 40 0.90 12.70 5.96
N TYR A 41 2.13 12.83 6.47
CA TYR A 41 3.20 11.87 6.16
C TYR A 41 2.89 10.48 6.71
N ASN A 42 2.35 10.36 7.93
CA ASN A 42 1.97 9.08 8.49
C ASN A 42 0.82 8.43 7.69
N ALA A 43 -0.26 9.16 7.41
CA ALA A 43 -1.38 8.61 6.64
C ALA A 43 -0.94 8.14 5.24
N THR A 44 -0.10 8.94 4.56
CA THR A 44 0.40 8.59 3.23
C THR A 44 1.42 7.47 3.27
N TYR A 45 2.26 7.40 4.31
CA TYR A 45 3.17 6.28 4.54
C TYR A 45 2.42 4.96 4.68
N GLU A 46 1.46 4.88 5.60
CA GLU A 46 0.65 3.67 5.84
C GLU A 46 -0.08 3.25 4.56
N THR A 47 -0.66 4.21 3.83
CA THR A 47 -1.34 3.94 2.56
C THR A 47 -0.39 3.33 1.52
N ILE A 48 0.81 3.90 1.34
CA ILE A 48 1.74 3.44 0.30
C ILE A 48 2.32 2.08 0.67
N VAL A 49 2.71 1.87 1.94
CA VAL A 49 3.24 0.58 2.41
C VAL A 49 2.19 -0.52 2.26
N ALA A 50 0.94 -0.28 2.66
CA ALA A 50 -0.15 -1.26 2.51
C ALA A 50 -0.46 -1.59 1.03
N ILE A 51 -0.26 -0.65 0.10
CA ILE A 51 -0.35 -0.95 -1.34
C ILE A 51 0.79 -1.89 -1.78
N CYS A 52 2.00 -1.69 -1.26
CA CYS A 52 3.12 -2.60 -1.50
C CYS A 52 2.85 -3.99 -0.90
N GLU A 53 2.28 -4.07 0.31
CA GLU A 53 1.85 -5.33 0.93
C GLU A 53 0.80 -6.06 0.09
N LEU A 54 -0.17 -5.33 -0.50
CA LEU A 54 -1.16 -5.89 -1.42
C LEU A 54 -0.48 -6.47 -2.66
N ILE A 55 0.49 -5.77 -3.23
CA ILE A 55 1.25 -6.27 -4.39
C ILE A 55 2.02 -7.53 -4.00
N ASP A 56 2.67 -7.53 -2.84
CA ASP A 56 3.43 -8.67 -2.33
C ASP A 56 2.52 -9.85 -1.94
N GLY A 57 1.23 -9.62 -1.72
CA GLY A 57 0.21 -10.63 -1.43
C GLY A 57 -0.10 -10.82 0.06
N TYR A 58 0.23 -9.84 0.91
CA TYR A 58 0.00 -9.90 2.36
C TYR A 58 -1.36 -9.31 2.79
N THR A 59 -1.93 -8.40 2.01
CA THR A 59 -3.18 -7.70 2.38
C THR A 59 -4.43 -8.50 2.01
N ASN A 60 -4.36 -9.33 0.96
CA ASN A 60 -5.51 -10.06 0.45
C ASN A 60 -5.10 -11.42 -0.12
N ASP A 61 -5.49 -12.50 0.54
CA ASP A 61 -5.12 -13.87 0.16
C ASP A 61 -5.68 -14.34 -1.21
N GLN A 62 -6.61 -13.57 -1.82
CA GLN A 62 -7.19 -13.89 -3.13
C GLN A 62 -6.37 -13.35 -4.31
N ILE A 63 -5.53 -12.33 -4.09
CA ILE A 63 -4.83 -11.61 -5.14
C ILE A 63 -3.37 -11.35 -4.76
N GLN A 64 -2.49 -11.51 -5.74
CA GLN A 64 -1.08 -11.14 -5.64
C GLN A 64 -0.68 -10.57 -6.99
N PHE A 65 0.15 -9.54 -6.99
CA PHE A 65 0.52 -8.83 -8.20
C PHE A 65 2.03 -8.81 -8.43
N ASP A 66 2.37 -8.39 -9.64
CA ASP A 66 3.72 -8.03 -10.01
C ASP A 66 3.67 -6.68 -10.72
N LEU A 67 4.72 -5.88 -10.54
CA LEU A 67 4.93 -4.64 -11.27
C LEU A 67 5.98 -4.87 -12.34
N ILE A 68 5.53 -4.93 -13.59
CA ILE A 68 6.42 -5.15 -14.73
C ILE A 68 6.77 -3.79 -15.36
N ASP A 69 8.07 -3.46 -15.42
CA ASP A 69 8.53 -2.39 -16.30
C ASP A 69 8.35 -2.84 -17.75
N VAL A 70 7.34 -2.28 -18.42
CA VAL A 70 6.96 -2.65 -19.79
C VAL A 70 8.12 -2.42 -20.78
N LYS A 71 9.06 -1.52 -20.50
CA LYS A 71 10.20 -1.27 -21.40
C LYS A 71 11.23 -2.39 -21.37
N SER A 72 11.57 -2.87 -20.18
CA SER A 72 12.57 -3.94 -19.99
C SER A 72 11.95 -5.34 -19.86
N ASN A 73 10.63 -5.41 -19.70
CA ASN A 73 9.86 -6.62 -19.37
C ASN A 73 10.38 -7.33 -18.10
N LYS A 74 10.89 -6.55 -17.14
CA LYS A 74 11.40 -7.05 -15.86
C LYS A 74 10.42 -6.74 -14.73
N SER A 75 10.30 -7.69 -13.80
CA SER A 75 9.62 -7.46 -12.53
C SER A 75 10.43 -6.50 -11.68
N ILE A 76 9.76 -5.51 -11.12
CA ILE A 76 10.34 -4.56 -10.17
C ILE A 76 10.53 -5.21 -8.79
N LYS A 77 9.73 -6.23 -8.46
CA LYS A 77 9.81 -6.94 -7.17
C LYS A 77 10.57 -8.28 -7.22
N GLU A 78 11.28 -8.55 -8.30
CA GLU A 78 12.09 -9.77 -8.41
C GLU A 78 13.17 -9.79 -7.30
N GLY A 79 13.06 -10.75 -6.38
CA GLY A 79 14.03 -10.94 -5.30
C GLY A 79 13.91 -9.96 -4.13
N ILE A 80 12.84 -9.16 -4.05
CA ILE A 80 12.59 -8.23 -2.93
C ILE A 80 11.14 -8.33 -2.42
N GLN A 81 10.93 -7.89 -1.18
CA GLN A 81 9.62 -7.54 -0.65
C GLN A 81 9.42 -6.03 -0.84
N MET A 82 8.40 -5.64 -1.60
CA MET A 82 8.20 -4.22 -1.92
C MET A 82 7.91 -3.40 -0.68
N HIS A 83 7.12 -3.90 0.26
CA HIS A 83 6.76 -3.15 1.48
C HIS A 83 8.01 -2.85 2.34
N ASP A 84 8.88 -3.83 2.55
CA ASP A 84 10.16 -3.66 3.24
C ASP A 84 11.05 -2.64 2.53
N ALA A 85 11.24 -2.81 1.21
CA ALA A 85 12.08 -1.92 0.42
C ALA A 85 11.53 -0.50 0.37
N CYS A 86 10.20 -0.32 0.30
CA CYS A 86 9.55 0.98 0.21
C CYS A 86 9.73 1.80 1.49
N ALA A 87 9.67 1.15 2.65
CA ALA A 87 9.82 1.80 3.95
C ALA A 87 11.14 2.58 4.09
N ASP A 88 12.22 2.12 3.43
CA ASP A 88 13.52 2.79 3.42
C ASP A 88 13.55 4.14 2.65
N TYR A 89 12.59 4.36 1.73
CA TYR A 89 12.53 5.57 0.90
C TYR A 89 11.47 6.57 1.37
N LEU A 90 10.48 6.12 2.12
CA LEU A 90 9.40 6.97 2.57
C LEU A 90 9.76 7.69 3.88
N LYS A 91 9.16 8.86 4.06
CA LYS A 91 9.20 9.57 5.34
C LYS A 91 8.04 9.08 6.20
N TRP A 92 8.32 8.79 7.44
CA TRP A 92 7.33 8.58 8.50
C TRP A 92 7.86 9.22 9.79
N LYS A 93 6.96 9.45 10.74
CA LYS A 93 7.33 10.00 12.05
C LYS A 93 7.83 8.88 12.98
N LYS A 94 9.12 8.90 13.34
CA LYS A 94 9.70 8.08 14.43
C LYS A 94 8.99 8.28 15.77
#